data_AF-A0A250X361-F1
#
_entry.id   AF-A0A250X361-F1
#
_cell.length_a   1.000
_cell.length_b   1.000
_cell.length_c   1.000
_cell.angle_alpha   90.00
_cell.angle_beta   90.00
_cell.angle_gamma   90.00
#
_symmetry.space_group_name_H-M   'P 1'
#
loop_
_entity.id
_entity.type
_entity.pdbx_description
1 polymer ?
#
loop_
_entity_poly.entity_id
_entity_poly.type
_entity_poly.pdbx_seq_one_letter_code
_entity_poly.pdbx_strand_id
1 'polypeptide(L)'
;MRAQVKSFEAENPLVVFSGDAFNPSLLSTVTLGAQMPPVLNAIGVHVACVGNHDLDFGTAQLMKLVKQCKFPWLMANVLDRQTKKPYANALATHIMDWNGVKVGFAGLVEEEWLETLGAVNLEELEYVDFIEEGRRLAQKLKAEGAEILVAITHMRVPNDRKVAAELS
;
A
#
# COMPACT_ATOMS: atom_id res chain seq x y z
N MET A 1 -12.93 14.20 -5.52
CA MET A 1 -12.74 12.87 -4.88
C MET A 1 -13.83 12.52 -3.88
N ARG A 2 -13.96 13.20 -2.72
CA ARG A 2 -15.01 12.84 -1.72
C ARG A 2 -16.46 12.87 -2.27
N ALA A 3 -16.81 13.87 -3.09
CA ALA A 3 -18.14 13.94 -3.71
C ALA A 3 -18.41 12.81 -4.72
N GLN A 4 -17.36 12.31 -5.37
CA GLN A 4 -17.45 11.20 -6.33
C GLN A 4 -17.51 9.86 -5.59
N VAL A 5 -16.75 9.67 -4.50
CA VAL A 5 -16.91 8.47 -3.66
C VAL A 5 -18.32 8.42 -3.07
N LYS A 6 -18.86 9.57 -2.63
CA LYS A 6 -20.24 9.70 -2.18
C LYS A 6 -21.29 9.36 -3.23
N SER A 7 -21.03 9.54 -4.53
CA SER A 7 -22.00 9.15 -5.55
C SER A 7 -22.21 7.64 -5.63
N PHE A 8 -21.28 6.84 -5.10
CA PHE A 8 -21.37 5.38 -4.98
C PHE A 8 -21.80 4.93 -3.58
N GLU A 9 -22.16 5.84 -2.66
CA GLU A 9 -22.45 5.50 -1.25
C GLU A 9 -23.59 4.46 -1.12
N ALA A 10 -24.56 4.48 -2.04
CA ALA A 10 -25.63 3.49 -2.09
C ALA A 10 -25.16 2.05 -2.39
N GLU A 11 -23.98 1.89 -2.98
CA GLU A 11 -23.38 0.59 -3.31
C GLU A 11 -22.47 0.04 -2.20
N ASN A 12 -22.26 0.82 -1.12
CA ASN A 12 -21.30 0.52 -0.05
C ASN A 12 -19.91 0.12 -0.61
N PRO A 13 -19.18 1.07 -1.23
CA PRO A 13 -17.99 0.76 -2.02
C PRO A 13 -16.77 0.49 -1.13
N LEU A 14 -15.98 -0.50 -1.51
CA LEU A 14 -14.66 -0.72 -0.92
C LEU A 14 -13.64 0.23 -1.57
N VAL A 15 -13.19 1.22 -0.80
CA VAL A 15 -12.21 2.22 -1.24
C VAL A 15 -10.80 1.78 -0.89
N VAL A 16 -9.95 1.56 -1.89
CA VAL A 16 -8.52 1.28 -1.74
C VAL A 16 -7.67 2.37 -2.38
N PHE A 17 -6.42 2.51 -1.94
CA PHE A 17 -5.50 3.51 -2.47
C PHE A 17 -4.13 2.90 -2.78
N SER A 18 -3.58 3.17 -3.96
CA SER A 18 -2.39 2.48 -4.47
C SER A 18 -1.10 3.29 -4.28
N GLY A 19 -0.93 3.99 -3.17
CA GLY A 19 0.30 4.75 -2.86
C GLY A 19 0.41 6.14 -3.50
N ASP A 20 1.50 6.84 -3.17
CA ASP A 20 1.77 8.24 -3.54
C ASP A 20 0.73 9.23 -3.01
N ALA A 21 0.37 9.06 -1.74
CA ALA A 21 -0.52 10.00 -1.09
C ALA A 21 0.21 11.25 -0.61
N PHE A 22 1.43 11.10 -0.07
CA PHE A 22 2.04 12.14 0.76
C PHE A 22 2.88 13.17 -0.01
N ASN A 23 3.34 12.88 -1.23
CA ASN A 23 4.09 13.78 -2.13
C ASN A 23 3.74 13.46 -3.61
N PRO A 24 4.04 14.26 -4.68
CA PRO A 24 4.90 15.45 -4.84
C PRO A 24 4.17 16.80 -5.01
N SER A 25 3.00 17.00 -4.40
CA SER A 25 2.29 18.28 -4.49
C SER A 25 3.08 19.48 -3.92
N LEU A 26 2.81 20.70 -4.39
CA LEU A 26 3.39 21.91 -3.78
C LEU A 26 3.08 22.01 -2.29
N LEU A 27 1.86 21.62 -1.89
CA LEU A 27 1.44 21.66 -0.49
C LEU A 27 2.26 20.68 0.36
N SER A 28 2.54 19.48 -0.14
CA SER A 28 3.35 18.49 0.58
C SER A 28 4.78 18.94 0.83
N THR A 29 5.38 19.80 0.00
CA THR A 29 6.69 20.39 0.30
C THR A 29 6.66 21.25 1.57
N VAL A 30 5.53 21.90 1.86
CA VAL A 30 5.37 22.76 3.05
C VAL A 30 4.91 21.94 4.26
N THR A 31 4.00 21.00 4.06
CA THR A 31 3.37 20.23 5.15
C THR A 31 4.04 18.88 5.42
N LEU A 32 4.99 18.48 4.59
CA LEU A 32 5.67 17.17 4.63
C LEU A 32 4.65 16.01 4.65
N GLY A 33 3.62 16.10 3.81
CA GLY A 33 2.55 15.09 3.71
C GLY A 33 1.45 15.15 4.77
N ALA A 34 1.59 15.98 5.82
CA ALA A 34 0.65 16.05 6.94
C ALA A 34 -0.77 16.53 6.58
N GLN A 35 -0.96 17.11 5.39
CA GLN A 35 -2.25 17.52 4.87
C GLN A 35 -3.15 16.35 4.47
N MET A 36 -2.58 15.17 4.17
CA MET A 36 -3.30 14.06 3.54
C MET A 36 -4.00 13.09 4.50
N PRO A 37 -3.46 12.73 5.68
CA PRO A 37 -4.18 11.88 6.63
C PRO A 37 -5.64 12.31 6.90
N PRO A 38 -5.97 13.59 7.19
CA PRO A 38 -7.38 13.98 7.39
C PRO A 38 -8.22 13.83 6.12
N VAL A 39 -7.64 14.02 4.93
CA VAL A 39 -8.34 13.86 3.64
C VAL A 39 -8.66 12.39 3.37
N LEU A 40 -7.67 11.51 3.51
CA LEU A 40 -7.82 10.06 3.29
C LEU A 40 -8.83 9.45 4.27
N ASN A 41 -8.75 9.87 5.55
CA ASN A 41 -9.72 9.47 6.57
C ASN A 41 -11.14 9.96 6.25
N ALA A 42 -11.30 11.17 5.71
CA ALA A 42 -12.61 11.72 5.36
C ALA A 42 -13.21 11.13 4.09
N ILE A 43 -12.37 10.56 3.21
CA ILE A 43 -12.77 9.76 2.05
C ILE A 43 -13.26 8.38 2.49
N GLY A 44 -12.72 7.83 3.57
CA GLY A 44 -13.04 6.49 4.04
C GLY A 44 -12.25 5.41 3.30
N VAL A 45 -10.94 5.62 3.12
CA VAL A 45 -10.04 4.58 2.60
C VAL A 45 -10.01 3.40 3.57
N HIS A 46 -10.10 2.18 3.05
CA HIS A 46 -10.12 0.94 3.82
C HIS A 46 -8.75 0.29 3.91
N VAL A 47 -7.96 0.34 2.82
CA VAL A 47 -6.61 -0.22 2.75
C VAL A 47 -5.80 0.59 1.74
N ALA A 48 -4.52 0.85 2.04
CA ALA A 48 -3.60 1.48 1.10
C ALA A 48 -2.34 0.65 0.89
N CYS A 49 -1.70 0.80 -0.27
CA CYS A 49 -0.30 0.39 -0.50
C CYS A 49 0.62 1.61 -0.32
N VAL A 50 1.86 1.39 0.13
CA VAL A 50 2.89 2.45 0.17
C VAL A 50 3.42 2.67 -1.25
N GLY A 51 3.51 3.94 -1.67
CA GLY A 51 4.14 4.37 -2.92
C GLY A 51 5.47 5.10 -2.70
N ASN A 52 6.15 5.44 -3.79
CA ASN A 52 7.49 6.01 -3.74
C ASN A 52 7.57 7.35 -3.07
N HIS A 53 6.62 8.18 -3.43
CA HIS A 53 6.53 9.52 -2.93
C HIS A 53 6.03 9.56 -1.48
N ASP A 54 5.56 8.43 -0.93
CA ASP A 54 5.24 8.33 0.50
C ASP A 54 6.49 8.29 1.41
N LEU A 55 7.64 7.93 0.85
CA LEU A 55 8.94 7.85 1.55
C LEU A 55 9.84 9.07 1.31
N ASP A 56 9.44 10.04 0.47
CA ASP A 56 10.26 11.20 0.09
C ASP A 56 10.71 12.06 1.29
N PHE A 57 9.93 12.06 2.37
CA PHE A 57 10.25 12.79 3.60
C PHE A 57 10.92 11.91 4.68
N GLY A 58 11.36 10.71 4.29
CA GLY A 58 12.04 9.74 5.15
C GLY A 58 11.09 8.84 5.94
N THR A 59 11.63 7.70 6.37
CA THR A 59 10.92 6.61 7.05
C THR A 59 10.19 7.05 8.32
N ALA A 60 10.82 7.91 9.13
CA ALA A 60 10.22 8.42 10.37
C ALA A 60 8.96 9.26 10.09
N GLN A 61 8.96 10.04 9.02
CA GLN A 61 7.82 10.85 8.63
C GLN A 61 6.69 9.96 8.07
N LEU A 62 7.01 8.99 7.21
CA LEU A 62 6.03 8.00 6.74
C LEU A 62 5.32 7.34 7.93
N MET A 63 6.09 6.80 8.89
CA MET A 63 5.54 6.15 10.08
C MET A 63 4.64 7.08 10.90
N LYS A 64 4.96 8.38 10.98
CA LYS A 64 4.14 9.38 11.67
C LYS A 64 2.83 9.65 10.93
N LEU A 65 2.85 9.70 9.60
CA LEU A 65 1.66 9.96 8.77
C LEU A 65 0.72 8.75 8.73
N VAL A 66 1.28 7.54 8.58
CA VAL A 66 0.53 6.27 8.63
C VAL A 66 -0.21 6.13 9.96
N LYS A 67 0.41 6.48 11.10
CA LYS A 67 -0.25 6.47 12.42
C LYS A 67 -1.45 7.43 12.53
N GLN A 68 -1.55 8.43 11.67
CA GLN A 68 -2.69 9.35 11.63
C GLN A 68 -3.81 8.86 10.71
N CYS A 69 -3.55 7.82 9.90
CA CYS A 69 -4.55 7.16 9.07
C CYS A 69 -5.34 6.13 9.90
N LYS A 70 -6.63 5.97 9.59
CA LYS A 70 -7.54 5.03 10.27
C LYS A 70 -7.63 3.65 9.59
N PHE A 71 -6.71 3.39 8.67
CA PHE A 71 -6.68 2.21 7.81
C PHE A 71 -5.24 1.71 7.68
N PRO A 72 -5.05 0.40 7.42
CA PRO A 72 -3.73 -0.18 7.23
C PRO A 72 -3.06 0.28 5.93
N TRP A 73 -1.73 0.40 6.02
CA TRP A 73 -0.84 0.60 4.88
C TRP A 73 -0.03 -0.66 4.64
N LEU A 74 0.01 -1.12 3.40
CA LEU A 74 0.59 -2.40 3.00
C LEU A 74 1.85 -2.20 2.16
N MET A 75 2.85 -3.03 2.40
CA MET A 75 4.06 -3.16 1.57
C MET A 75 4.77 -4.45 1.97
N ALA A 76 4.55 -5.53 1.21
CA ALA A 76 4.97 -6.86 1.63
C ALA A 76 6.37 -7.25 1.14
N ASN A 77 6.79 -6.71 0.01
CA ASN A 77 7.98 -7.16 -0.72
C ASN A 77 9.17 -6.20 -0.63
N VAL A 78 9.10 -5.20 0.27
CA VAL A 78 10.24 -4.39 0.71
C VAL A 78 10.37 -4.56 2.21
N LEU A 79 11.48 -5.18 2.61
CA LEU A 79 11.74 -5.59 3.98
C LEU A 79 12.85 -4.75 4.58
N ASP A 80 12.78 -4.53 5.88
CA ASP A 80 13.93 -4.13 6.68
C ASP A 80 14.90 -5.32 6.77
N ARG A 81 16.14 -5.12 6.30
CA ARG A 81 17.16 -6.16 6.18
C ARG A 81 17.54 -6.80 7.51
N GLN A 82 17.46 -6.05 8.62
CA GLN A 82 17.82 -6.55 9.95
C GLN A 82 16.70 -7.42 10.53
N THR A 83 15.47 -6.95 10.45
CA THR A 83 14.32 -7.57 11.10
C THR A 83 13.57 -8.55 10.21
N LYS A 84 13.81 -8.51 8.90
CA LYS A 84 13.09 -9.28 7.86
C LYS A 84 11.57 -9.04 7.87
N LYS A 85 11.15 -7.88 8.39
CA LYS A 85 9.75 -7.46 8.43
C LYS A 85 9.50 -6.40 7.35
N PRO A 86 8.24 -6.23 6.89
CA PRO A 86 7.87 -5.09 6.06
C PRO A 86 8.48 -3.77 6.53
N TYR A 87 9.12 -3.05 5.60
CA TYR A 87 9.80 -1.80 5.92
C TYR A 87 8.82 -0.73 6.43
N ALA A 88 9.33 0.24 7.19
CA ALA A 88 8.56 1.33 7.78
C ALA A 88 7.34 0.91 8.64
N ASN A 89 7.35 -0.32 9.20
CA ASN A 89 6.23 -0.92 9.93
C ASN A 89 4.92 -0.99 9.11
N ALA A 90 5.02 -1.09 7.79
CA ALA A 90 3.88 -1.47 6.96
C ALA A 90 3.38 -2.87 7.34
N LEU A 91 2.14 -3.20 6.97
CA LEU A 91 1.67 -4.58 7.06
C LEU A 91 1.98 -5.30 5.75
N ALA A 92 2.24 -6.60 5.80
CA ALA A 92 2.36 -7.40 4.57
C ALA A 92 0.98 -7.64 3.94
N THR A 93 0.00 -7.99 4.78
CA THR A 93 -1.35 -8.35 4.35
C THR A 93 -2.41 -7.80 5.29
N HIS A 94 -3.64 -7.71 4.79
CA HIS A 94 -4.82 -7.40 5.59
C HIS A 94 -6.00 -8.25 5.13
N ILE A 95 -6.85 -8.70 6.05
CA ILE A 95 -8.10 -9.39 5.73
C ILE A 95 -9.23 -8.64 6.43
N MET A 96 -10.32 -8.41 5.71
CA MET A 96 -11.56 -7.86 6.27
C MET A 96 -12.79 -8.52 5.66
N ASP A 97 -13.88 -8.54 6.43
CA ASP A 97 -15.21 -8.85 5.90
C ASP A 97 -15.78 -7.61 5.22
N TRP A 98 -16.25 -7.76 3.99
CA TRP A 98 -16.97 -6.71 3.28
C TRP A 98 -18.23 -7.31 2.66
N ASN A 99 -19.39 -6.87 3.14
CA ASN A 99 -20.70 -7.37 2.71
C ASN A 99 -20.82 -8.90 2.81
N GLY A 100 -20.23 -9.51 3.84
CA GLY A 100 -20.26 -10.97 4.06
C GLY A 100 -19.27 -11.76 3.20
N VAL A 101 -18.37 -11.09 2.48
CA VAL A 101 -17.28 -11.70 1.72
C VAL A 101 -15.95 -11.38 2.38
N LYS A 102 -15.14 -12.40 2.66
CA LYS A 102 -13.80 -12.19 3.24
C LYS A 102 -12.81 -11.79 2.15
N VAL A 103 -12.40 -10.52 2.15
CA VAL A 103 -11.44 -9.98 1.18
C VAL A 103 -10.04 -9.90 1.80
N GLY A 104 -9.07 -10.53 1.14
CA GLY A 104 -7.66 -10.47 1.48
C GLY A 104 -6.89 -9.50 0.59
N PHE A 105 -6.04 -8.70 1.20
CA PHE A 105 -5.24 -7.66 0.55
C PHE A 105 -3.74 -7.94 0.74
N ALA A 106 -2.96 -7.73 -0.32
CA ALA A 106 -1.51 -7.73 -0.30
C ALA A 106 -0.98 -6.47 -0.99
N GLY A 107 -0.02 -5.79 -0.36
CA GLY A 107 0.66 -4.63 -0.95
C GLY A 107 1.94 -5.05 -1.65
N LEU A 108 2.11 -4.71 -2.93
CA LEU A 108 3.29 -5.06 -3.72
C LEU A 108 3.83 -3.83 -4.45
N VAL A 109 5.15 -3.70 -4.53
CA VAL A 109 5.82 -2.56 -5.18
C VAL A 109 6.88 -3.05 -6.17
N GLU A 110 7.18 -2.28 -7.22
CA GLU A 110 8.24 -2.63 -8.18
C GLU A 110 9.64 -2.28 -7.66
N GLU A 111 10.64 -3.06 -8.08
CA GLU A 111 12.03 -2.89 -7.65
C GLU A 111 12.63 -1.57 -8.11
N GLU A 112 12.32 -1.17 -9.35
CA GLU A 112 12.89 0.01 -10.01
C GLU A 112 12.53 1.31 -9.29
N TRP A 113 11.44 1.32 -8.52
CA TRP A 113 11.15 2.46 -7.69
C TRP A 113 12.23 2.60 -6.60
N LEU A 114 12.77 1.55 -5.97
CA LEU A 114 13.68 1.72 -4.83
C LEU A 114 14.85 2.69 -5.11
N GLU A 115 15.33 2.76 -6.36
CA GLU A 115 16.34 3.73 -6.81
C GLU A 115 15.93 5.21 -6.66
N THR A 116 14.63 5.53 -6.63
CA THR A 116 14.10 6.88 -6.46
C THR A 116 13.99 7.32 -5.00
N LEU A 117 14.29 6.45 -4.03
CA LEU A 117 14.16 6.75 -2.59
C LEU A 117 15.34 7.58 -2.05
N GLY A 118 15.41 8.85 -2.43
CA GLY A 118 16.51 9.74 -2.04
C GLY A 118 16.65 10.01 -0.53
N ALA A 119 15.60 9.73 0.26
CA ALA A 119 15.57 9.96 1.71
C ALA A 119 15.68 8.67 2.55
N VAL A 120 15.92 7.51 1.91
CA VAL A 120 16.01 6.20 2.56
C VAL A 120 17.37 5.57 2.26
N ASN A 121 17.94 4.87 3.24
CA ASN A 121 19.15 4.09 3.02
C ASN A 121 18.80 2.74 2.38
N LEU A 122 19.13 2.56 1.10
CA LEU A 122 18.86 1.32 0.36
C LEU A 122 19.59 0.09 0.93
N GLU A 123 20.70 0.28 1.65
CA GLU A 123 21.40 -0.82 2.33
C GLU A 123 20.56 -1.45 3.45
N GLU A 124 19.63 -0.69 4.03
CA GLU A 124 18.68 -1.18 5.04
C GLU A 124 17.53 -1.96 4.42
N LEU A 125 17.33 -1.85 3.10
CA LEU A 125 16.21 -2.48 2.40
C LEU A 125 16.64 -3.82 1.82
N GLU A 126 15.71 -4.76 1.83
CA GLU A 126 15.79 -6.02 1.11
C GLU A 126 14.52 -6.16 0.28
N TYR A 127 14.71 -6.26 -1.02
CA TYR A 127 13.63 -6.43 -1.96
C TYR A 127 13.38 -7.92 -2.22
N VAL A 128 12.11 -8.28 -2.32
CA VAL A 128 11.65 -9.59 -2.78
C VAL A 128 10.86 -9.37 -4.06
N ASP A 129 11.09 -10.20 -5.07
CA ASP A 129 10.37 -10.11 -6.34
C ASP A 129 8.84 -10.14 -6.11
N PHE A 130 8.13 -9.20 -6.73
CA PHE A 130 6.69 -9.02 -6.49
C PHE A 130 5.85 -10.22 -6.96
N ILE A 131 6.32 -11.03 -7.92
CA ILE A 131 5.64 -12.26 -8.34
C ILE A 131 5.88 -13.37 -7.32
N GLU A 132 7.13 -13.56 -6.88
CA GLU A 132 7.47 -14.54 -5.86
C GLU A 132 6.68 -14.28 -4.57
N GLU A 133 6.76 -13.06 -4.06
CA GLU A 133 6.09 -12.66 -2.83
C GLU A 133 4.56 -12.67 -3.01
N GLY A 134 4.06 -12.15 -4.13
CA GLY A 134 2.64 -12.17 -4.45
C GLY A 134 2.05 -13.58 -4.45
N ARG A 135 2.75 -14.56 -5.04
CA ARG A 135 2.33 -15.97 -5.05
C ARG A 135 2.29 -16.55 -3.63
N ARG A 136 3.30 -16.26 -2.82
CA ARG A 136 3.37 -16.71 -1.42
C ARG A 136 2.21 -16.14 -0.60
N LEU A 137 1.93 -14.84 -0.75
CA LEU A 137 0.86 -14.15 -0.03
C LEU A 137 -0.53 -14.59 -0.49
N ALA A 138 -0.73 -14.86 -1.79
CA ALA A 138 -1.99 -15.37 -2.30
C ALA A 138 -2.33 -16.74 -1.65
N GLN A 139 -1.36 -17.64 -1.56
CA GLN A 139 -1.52 -18.93 -0.88
C GLN A 139 -1.83 -18.74 0.61
N LYS A 140 -1.09 -17.85 1.28
CA LYS A 140 -1.30 -17.53 2.70
C LYS A 140 -2.72 -17.01 2.96
N LEU A 141 -3.14 -15.97 2.22
CA LEU A 141 -4.45 -15.34 2.38
C LEU A 141 -5.60 -16.33 2.10
N LYS A 142 -5.44 -17.19 1.08
CA LYS A 142 -6.39 -18.27 0.80
C LYS A 142 -6.47 -19.27 1.95
N ALA A 143 -5.35 -19.64 2.56
CA ALA A 143 -5.33 -20.53 3.73
C ALA A 143 -5.96 -19.89 4.98
N GLU A 144 -5.89 -18.56 5.11
CA GLU A 144 -6.57 -17.76 6.13
C GLU A 144 -8.08 -17.56 5.82
N GLY A 145 -8.54 -18.10 4.69
CA GLY A 145 -9.95 -18.21 4.30
C GLY A 145 -10.45 -17.04 3.47
N ALA A 146 -9.58 -16.19 2.92
CA ALA A 146 -9.99 -15.15 1.98
C ALA A 146 -10.67 -15.76 0.74
N GLU A 147 -11.82 -15.22 0.39
CA GLU A 147 -12.64 -15.64 -0.75
C GLU A 147 -12.29 -14.82 -2.00
N ILE A 148 -11.93 -13.55 -1.80
CA ILE A 148 -11.41 -12.65 -2.83
C ILE A 148 -10.02 -12.20 -2.40
N LEU A 149 -9.09 -12.17 -3.35
CA LEU A 149 -7.75 -11.65 -3.17
C LEU A 149 -7.57 -10.40 -4.03
N VAL A 150 -7.04 -9.34 -3.43
CA VAL A 150 -6.75 -8.07 -4.10
C VAL A 150 -5.28 -7.73 -3.87
N ALA A 151 -4.51 -7.74 -4.94
CA ALA A 151 -3.18 -7.14 -4.95
C ALA A 151 -3.34 -5.62 -5.13
N ILE A 152 -2.92 -4.84 -4.13
CA ILE A 152 -2.81 -3.38 -4.26
C ILE A 152 -1.36 -3.08 -4.61
N THR A 153 -1.15 -2.73 -5.86
CA THR A 153 0.18 -2.61 -6.45
C THR A 153 0.59 -1.13 -6.56
N HIS A 154 1.87 -0.85 -6.33
CA HIS A 154 2.49 0.42 -6.67
C HIS A 154 3.63 0.16 -7.65
N MET A 155 3.26 0.03 -8.91
CA MET A 155 4.13 -0.34 -10.02
C MET A 155 3.57 0.22 -11.32
N ARG A 156 4.37 0.12 -12.39
CA ARG A 156 3.89 0.50 -13.73
C ARG A 156 2.96 -0.59 -14.29
N VAL A 157 2.07 -0.16 -15.19
CA VAL A 157 1.09 -1.03 -15.87
C VAL A 157 1.66 -2.35 -16.44
N PRO A 158 2.88 -2.41 -17.02
CA PRO A 158 3.45 -3.69 -17.47
C PRO A 158 3.64 -4.70 -16.34
N ASN A 159 4.06 -4.25 -15.15
CA ASN A 159 4.24 -5.11 -13.98
C ASN A 159 2.88 -5.51 -13.38
N ASP A 160 1.88 -4.61 -13.38
CA ASP A 160 0.50 -4.97 -12.99
C ASP A 160 -0.06 -6.10 -13.86
N ARG A 161 0.17 -6.01 -15.17
CA ARG A 161 -0.25 -7.05 -16.13
C ARG A 161 0.47 -8.37 -15.86
N LYS A 162 1.75 -8.32 -15.48
CA LYS A 162 2.53 -9.51 -15.11
C LYS A 162 1.96 -10.15 -13.84
N VAL A 163 1.67 -9.37 -12.80
CA VAL A 163 0.99 -9.83 -11.57
C VAL A 163 -0.33 -10.52 -11.92
N ALA A 164 -1.17 -9.87 -12.72
CA ALA A 164 -2.47 -10.40 -13.10
C ALA A 164 -2.36 -11.71 -13.93
N ALA A 165 -1.34 -11.84 -14.77
CA ALA A 165 -1.16 -13.03 -15.61
C ALA A 165 -0.54 -14.22 -14.86
N GLU A 166 0.32 -13.98 -13.87
CA GLU A 166 1.07 -15.03 -13.17
C GLU A 166 0.45 -15.47 -11.84
N LEU A 167 -0.47 -14.67 -11.28
CA LEU A 167 -1.11 -14.93 -9.97
C LEU A 167 -2.62 -15.17 -10.03
N SER A 168 -3.21 -15.20 -11.23
CA SER A 168 -4.62 -15.53 -11.46
C SER A 168 -4.94 -17.01 -11.19
#